data_AF-A0A670KBK2-F1
#
_entry.id   AF-A0A670KBK2-F1
#
_cell.length_a   1.000
_cell.length_b   1.000
_cell.length_c   1.000
_cell.angle_alpha   90.00
_cell.angle_beta   90.00
_cell.angle_gamma   90.00
#
_symmetry.space_group_name_H-M   'P 1'
#
loop_
_entity.id
_entity.type
_entity.pdbx_description
1 polymer ?
#
loop_
_entity_poly.entity_id
_entity_poly.type
_entity_poly.pdbx_seq_one_letter_code
_entity_poly.pdbx_strand_id
1 'polypeptide(L)'
;PKTDHFLFLVSSHQLSKTNFSNNNDFRALLQSLYATFKEFKMHEQIENEYIIGLLQQRSRTVYNVHSDNKLSEMLSLFEKGVTCLNNTPY
;
A
#
# COMPACT_ATOMS: atom_id res chain seq x y z
N PRO A 1 -5.05 13.47 -0.52
CA PRO A 1 -4.52 13.83 -1.85
C PRO A 1 -3.06 14.33 -1.90
N LYS A 2 -2.58 15.19 -0.97
CA LYS A 2 -1.18 15.68 -0.99
C LYS A 2 -0.18 14.72 -0.31
N THR A 3 -0.58 14.04 0.76
CA THR A 3 0.25 13.06 1.49
C THR A 3 0.53 11.80 0.67
N ASP A 4 -0.46 11.34 -0.10
CA ASP A 4 -0.36 10.10 -0.88
C ASP A 4 0.66 10.24 -2.03
N HIS A 5 0.75 11.43 -2.62
CA HIS A 5 1.74 11.76 -3.64
C HIS A 5 3.16 11.81 -3.08
N PHE A 6 3.33 12.30 -1.83
CA PHE A 6 4.63 12.28 -1.16
C PHE A 6 5.08 10.85 -0.82
N LEU A 7 4.18 10.00 -0.32
CA LEU A 7 4.50 8.59 -0.06
C LEU A 7 4.81 7.80 -1.34
N PHE A 8 4.05 8.02 -2.42
CA PHE A 8 4.30 7.37 -3.71
C PHE A 8 5.69 7.72 -4.29
N LEU A 9 6.10 8.99 -4.21
CA LEU A 9 7.42 9.43 -4.64
C LEU A 9 8.55 8.79 -3.82
N VAL A 10 8.34 8.62 -2.51
CA VAL A 10 9.31 7.95 -1.63
C VAL A 10 9.46 6.46 -1.99
N SER A 11 8.36 5.76 -2.28
CA SER A 11 8.40 4.35 -2.70
C SER A 11 9.13 4.17 -4.04
N SER A 12 8.88 5.05 -5.02
CA SER A 12 9.54 5.02 -6.33
C SER A 12 11.06 5.26 -6.23
N HIS A 13 11.46 6.20 -5.36
CA HIS A 13 12.87 6.46 -5.11
C HIS A 13 13.58 5.25 -4.49
N GLN A 14 12.95 4.59 -3.52
CA GLN A 14 13.50 3.40 -2.89
C GLN A 14 13.63 2.23 -3.89
N LEU A 15 12.59 1.97 -4.69
CA LEU A 15 12.62 0.95 -5.75
C LEU A 15 13.80 1.13 -6.72
N SER A 16 14.12 2.38 -7.08
CA SER A 16 15.23 2.67 -8.01
C SER A 16 16.63 2.46 -7.43
N LYS A 17 16.76 2.42 -6.10
CA LYS A 17 18.05 2.35 -5.38
C LYS A 17 18.28 1.02 -4.67
N THR A 18 17.25 0.20 -4.50
CA THR A 18 17.36 -1.09 -3.83
C THR A 18 18.19 -2.07 -4.67
N ASN A 19 19.18 -2.69 -4.03
CA ASN A 19 19.88 -3.84 -4.59
C ASN A 19 19.06 -5.12 -4.37
N PHE A 20 18.37 -5.60 -5.39
CA PHE A 20 17.53 -6.80 -5.33
C PHE A 20 18.31 -8.10 -5.10
N SER A 21 19.63 -8.11 -5.34
CA SER A 21 20.49 -9.26 -5.06
C SER A 21 20.93 -9.32 -3.58
N ASN A 22 20.75 -8.25 -2.81
CA ASN A 22 21.03 -8.20 -1.39
C ASN A 22 19.72 -8.46 -0.61
N ASN A 23 19.65 -9.61 0.08
CA ASN A 23 18.47 -10.01 0.85
C ASN A 23 18.08 -8.98 1.92
N ASN A 24 19.04 -8.27 2.51
CA ASN A 24 18.76 -7.24 3.51
C ASN A 24 18.12 -5.99 2.87
N ASP A 25 18.65 -5.53 1.73
CA ASP A 25 18.11 -4.36 1.02
C ASP A 25 16.72 -4.68 0.45
N PHE A 26 16.53 -5.89 -0.07
CA PHE A 26 15.24 -6.35 -0.56
C PHE A 26 14.21 -6.49 0.57
N ARG A 27 14.59 -7.04 1.73
CA ARG A 27 13.72 -7.09 2.91
C ARG A 27 13.31 -5.70 3.38
N ALA A 28 14.26 -4.76 3.48
CA ALA A 28 14.00 -3.39 3.89
C ALA A 28 13.02 -2.69 2.92
N LEU A 29 13.17 -2.92 1.62
CA LEU A 29 12.23 -2.44 0.61
C LEU A 29 10.82 -3.02 0.83
N LEU A 30 10.68 -4.34 1.00
CA LEU A 30 9.38 -4.98 1.20
C LEU A 30 8.67 -4.47 2.46
N GLN A 31 9.41 -4.28 3.56
CA GLN A 31 8.86 -3.72 4.79
C GLN A 31 8.39 -2.27 4.60
N SER A 32 9.18 -1.46 3.89
CA SER A 32 8.81 -0.08 3.56
C SER A 32 7.55 -0.02 2.70
N LEU A 33 7.50 -0.80 1.61
CA LEU A 33 6.32 -0.91 0.74
C LEU A 33 5.09 -1.39 1.50
N TYR A 34 5.24 -2.39 2.38
CA TYR A 34 4.14 -2.87 3.21
C TYR A 34 3.58 -1.77 4.12
N ALA A 35 4.46 -1.00 4.79
CA ALA A 35 4.04 0.10 5.65
C ALA A 35 3.31 1.20 4.85
N THR A 36 3.86 1.61 3.69
CA THR A 36 3.24 2.59 2.79
C THR A 36 1.86 2.14 2.33
N PHE A 37 1.72 0.91 1.84
CA PHE A 37 0.44 0.41 1.32
C PHE A 37 -0.59 0.19 2.43
N LYS A 38 -0.15 -0.11 3.66
CA LYS A 38 -1.03 -0.15 4.82
C LYS A 38 -1.57 1.24 5.14
N GLU A 39 -0.75 2.28 5.01
CA GLU A 39 -1.19 3.67 5.16
C GLU A 39 -2.21 4.04 4.08
N PHE A 40 -1.97 3.70 2.81
CA PHE A 40 -2.95 3.93 1.73
C PHE A 40 -4.28 3.23 2.00
N LYS A 41 -4.25 1.99 2.49
CA LYS A 41 -5.48 1.26 2.83
C LYS A 41 -6.23 1.93 3.97
N MET A 42 -5.53 2.43 4.98
CA MET A 42 -6.13 3.18 6.08
C MET A 42 -6.74 4.51 5.58
N HIS A 43 -6.05 5.24 4.71
CA HIS A 43 -6.58 6.47 4.09
C HIS A 43 -7.88 6.17 3.32
N GLU A 44 -7.89 5.14 2.48
CA GLU A 44 -9.11 4.73 1.77
C GLU A 44 -10.24 4.31 2.71
N GLN A 45 -9.95 3.64 3.82
CA GLN A 45 -10.96 3.27 4.82
C GLN A 45 -11.58 4.51 5.49
N ILE A 46 -10.75 5.48 5.88
CA ILE A 46 -11.20 6.74 6.47
C ILE A 46 -12.07 7.52 5.48
N GLU A 47 -11.63 7.64 4.22
CA GLU A 47 -12.39 8.34 3.18
C GLU A 47 -13.74 7.63 2.92
N ASN A 48 -13.74 6.30 2.86
CA ASN A 48 -14.96 5.52 2.67
C ASN A 48 -15.97 5.70 3.82
N GLU A 49 -15.51 5.60 5.06
CA GLU A 49 -16.36 5.67 6.24
C GLU A 49 -16.93 7.09 6.47
N TYR A 50 -16.08 8.11 6.40
CA TYR A 50 -16.45 9.46 6.83
C TYR A 50 -16.86 10.39 5.69
N ILE A 51 -16.48 10.11 4.45
CA ILE A 51 -16.77 10.98 3.30
C ILE A 51 -17.74 10.30 2.35
N ILE A 52 -17.37 9.14 1.80
CA ILE A 52 -18.15 8.50 0.74
C ILE A 52 -19.49 8.00 1.27
N GLY A 53 -19.53 7.38 2.46
CA GLY A 53 -20.79 6.94 3.07
C GLY A 53 -21.81 8.07 3.22
N LEU A 54 -21.38 9.23 3.74
CA LEU A 54 -22.23 10.41 3.89
C LEU A 54 -22.64 11.00 2.55
N LEU A 55 -21.71 11.05 1.59
CA LEU A 55 -21.98 11.58 0.25
C LEU A 55 -22.98 10.70 -0.51
N GLN A 56 -22.86 9.38 -0.39
CA GLN A 56 -23.81 8.42 -0.97
C GLN A 56 -25.22 8.61 -0.41
N GLN A 57 -25.33 8.78 0.90
CA GLN A 57 -26.63 9.02 1.55
C GLN A 57 -27.31 10.29 1.02
N ARG A 58 -26.54 11.35 0.78
CA ARG A 58 -27.07 12.66 0.34
C ARG A 58 -27.32 12.75 -1.16
N SER A 59 -26.42 12.21 -1.97
CA SER A 59 -26.44 12.38 -3.43
C SER A 59 -27.21 11.28 -4.15
N ARG A 60 -27.28 10.06 -3.59
CA ARG A 60 -27.88 8.85 -4.19
C ARG A 60 -27.39 8.49 -5.61
N THR A 61 -26.32 9.12 -6.09
CA THR A 61 -25.75 8.94 -7.44
C THR A 61 -24.29 8.49 -7.42
N VAL A 62 -23.70 8.38 -6.23
CA VAL A 62 -22.29 8.02 -6.03
C VAL A 62 -22.18 6.51 -5.85
N TYR A 63 -21.66 5.81 -6.85
CA TYR A 63 -21.43 4.37 -6.81
C TYR A 63 -19.95 4.09 -7.07
N ASN A 64 -19.35 3.19 -6.27
CA ASN A 64 -18.02 2.62 -6.50
C ASN A 64 -16.84 3.60 -6.69
N VAL A 65 -16.80 4.71 -5.94
CA VAL A 65 -15.76 5.74 -6.16
C VAL A 65 -14.42 5.38 -5.51
N HIS A 66 -14.42 4.58 -4.44
CA HIS A 66 -13.21 4.11 -3.75
C HIS A 66 -13.27 2.59 -3.56
N SER A 67 -12.97 1.84 -4.62
CA SER A 67 -12.67 0.41 -4.54
C SER A 67 -11.34 0.16 -3.81
N ASP A 68 -11.12 -1.06 -3.28
CA ASP A 68 -9.89 -1.52 -2.58
C ASP A 68 -8.58 -1.36 -3.39
N ASN A 69 -8.63 -0.83 -4.63
CA ASN A 69 -7.51 -0.48 -5.51
C ASN A 69 -6.38 -1.54 -5.58
N LYS A 70 -6.74 -2.81 -5.37
CA LYS A 70 -5.84 -3.95 -5.23
C LYS A 70 -4.81 -3.80 -4.09
N LEU A 71 -5.01 -2.88 -3.14
CA LEU A 71 -4.14 -2.69 -1.99
C LEU A 71 -4.04 -3.96 -1.15
N SER A 72 -5.15 -4.68 -0.97
CA SER A 72 -5.13 -5.97 -0.26
C SER A 72 -4.30 -7.03 -0.99
N GLU A 73 -4.37 -7.06 -2.33
CA GLU A 73 -3.56 -7.97 -3.16
C GLU A 73 -2.07 -7.64 -3.05
N MET A 74 -1.71 -6.34 -3.13
CA MET A 74 -0.33 -5.88 -3.02
C MET A 74 0.25 -6.13 -1.63
N LEU A 75 -0.52 -5.92 -0.55
CA LEU A 75 -0.09 -6.25 0.81
C LEU A 75 0.17 -7.75 0.97
N SER A 76 -0.69 -8.61 0.43
CA SER A 76 -0.47 -10.07 0.43
C SER A 76 0.79 -10.46 -0.34
N LEU A 77 1.07 -9.80 -1.46
CA LEU A 77 2.29 -10.03 -2.24
C LEU A 77 3.55 -9.71 -1.41
N PHE A 78 3.56 -8.57 -0.72
CA PHE A 78 4.69 -8.15 0.10
C PHE A 78 4.91 -9.09 1.30
N GLU A 79 3.83 -9.51 1.97
CA GLU A 79 3.90 -10.44 3.10
C GLU A 79 4.44 -11.83 2.69
N LYS A 80 4.04 -12.32 1.51
CA LYS A 80 4.61 -13.53 0.90
C LYS A 80 6.11 -13.35 0.64
N GLY A 81 6.51 -12.22 0.06
CA GLY A 81 7.92 -11.89 -0.19
C GLY A 81 8.76 -11.91 1.09
N VAL A 82 8.29 -11.30 2.16
CA VAL A 82 8.99 -11.28 3.47
C VAL A 82 9.07 -12.69 4.06
N THR A 83 7.98 -13.47 4.00
CA THR A 83 7.94 -14.84 4.51
C THR A 83 8.92 -15.75 3.76
N CYS A 84 9.03 -15.63 2.44
CA CYS A 84 9.99 -16.38 1.64
C CYS A 84 11.44 -16.10 2.06
N LEU A 85 11.80 -14.84 2.34
CA LEU A 85 13.13 -14.45 2.81
C LEU A 85 13.47 -14.98 4.22
N ASN A 86 12.46 -15.16 5.07
CA ASN A 86 12.67 -15.73 6.41
C ASN A 86 12.87 -17.26 6.37
N ASN A 87 12.40 -17.93 5.31
CA ASN A 87 12.44 -19.38 5.17
C ASN A 87 13.58 -19.91 4.30
N THR A 88 14.40 -19.05 3.70
CA THR A 88 15.64 -19.47 3.02
C THR A 88 16.72 -19.79 4.07
N PRO A 89 17.11 -21.07 4.23
CA PRO A 89 18.26 -21.41 5.06
C PRO A 89 19.53 -20.91 4.35
N TYR A 90 20.47 -20.37 5.13
CA TYR A 90 21.80 -19.96 4.67
C TYR A 90 22.52 -21.07 3.91
#